data_AF-A0A3A6SYK5-F1
#
_entry.id   AF-A0A3A6SYK5-F1
#
_cell.length_a   1.000
_cell.length_b   1.000
_cell.length_c   1.000
_cell.angle_alpha   90.00
_cell.angle_beta   90.00
_cell.angle_gamma   90.00
#
_symmetry.space_group_name_H-M   'P 1'
#
loop_
_entity.id
_entity.type
_entity.pdbx_description
1 polymer ?
#
loop_
_entity_poly.entity_id
_entity_poly.type
_entity_poly.pdbx_seq_one_letter_code
_entity_poly.pdbx_strand_id
1 'polypeptide(L)' 'MLRFYKSLNQRDRRRYATIEALKLGHVGIVYISKVLKCDPKTISRGIYELEDEVELSNKGEVEKS' A
#
# COMPACT_ATOMS: atom_id res chain seq x y z
N MET A 1 -11.67 9.70 6.51
CA MET A 1 -11.12 8.59 5.72
C MET A 1 -11.93 8.29 4.46
N LEU A 2 -13.14 7.75 4.56
CA LEU A 2 -13.95 7.31 3.41
C LEU A 2 -14.26 8.39 2.36
N ARG A 3 -14.57 9.62 2.79
CA ARG A 3 -14.84 10.74 1.85
C ARG A 3 -13.62 11.09 1.00
N PHE A 4 -12.45 11.18 1.62
CA PHE A 4 -11.18 11.42 0.94
C PHE A 4 -10.84 10.26 0.00
N TYR A 5 -10.95 9.01 0.47
CA TYR A 5 -10.73 7.84 -0.37
C TYR A 5 -11.63 7.83 -1.62
N LYS A 6 -12.89 8.24 -1.49
CA LYS A 6 -13.83 8.32 -2.63
C LYS A 6 -13.51 9.45 -3.62
N SER A 7 -12.84 10.52 -3.19
CA SER A 7 -12.42 11.60 -4.09
C SER A 7 -11.13 11.29 -4.88
N LEU A 8 -10.41 10.22 -4.51
CA LEU A 8 -9.19 9.79 -5.19
C LEU A 8 -9.50 9.02 -6.49
N ASN A 9 -8.61 9.14 -7.47
CA ASN A 9 -8.63 8.28 -8.65
C ASN A 9 -8.26 6.82 -8.29
N GLN A 10 -8.36 5.89 -9.23
CA GLN A 10 -8.10 4.47 -8.95
C GLN A 10 -6.66 4.19 -8.48
N ARG A 11 -5.66 4.89 -9.05
CA ARG A 11 -4.25 4.72 -8.69
C ARG A 11 -3.99 5.18 -7.27
N ASP A 12 -4.50 6.35 -6.91
CA ASP A 12 -4.30 6.95 -5.60
C ASP A 12 -5.10 6.22 -4.53
N ARG A 13 -6.30 5.70 -4.86
CA ARG A 13 -7.05 4.80 -3.97
C ARG A 13 -6.24 3.58 -3.59
N ARG A 14 -5.61 2.92 -4.57
CA ARG A 14 -4.78 1.75 -4.30
C ARG A 14 -3.63 2.10 -3.36
N ARG A 15 -2.86 3.15 -3.68
CA ARG A 15 -1.74 3.60 -2.82
C ARG A 15 -2.21 3.96 -1.42
N TYR A 16 -3.30 4.70 -1.30
CA TYR A 16 -3.86 5.09 -0.01
C TYR A 16 -4.26 3.88 0.84
N ALA A 17 -4.98 2.91 0.26
CA ALA A 17 -5.39 1.70 0.97
C ALA A 17 -4.18 0.87 1.45
N THR A 18 -3.14 0.78 0.63
CA THR A 18 -1.87 0.15 0.98
C THR A 18 -1.21 0.81 2.20
N ILE A 19 -1.01 2.12 2.16
CA ILE A 19 -0.35 2.86 3.24
C ILE A 19 -1.14 2.77 4.55
N GLU A 20 -2.46 2.89 4.48
CA GLU A 20 -3.32 2.76 5.66
C GLU A 20 -3.32 1.34 6.24
N ALA A 21 -3.16 0.31 5.41
CA ALA A 21 -3.02 -1.07 5.90
C ALA A 21 -1.67 -1.29 6.57
N LEU A 22 -0.57 -0.77 6.00
CA LEU A 22 0.78 -0.89 6.57
C LEU A 22 0.89 -0.27 7.96
N LYS A 23 0.22 0.87 8.20
CA LYS A 23 0.16 1.51 9.52
C LYS A 23 -0.41 0.62 10.63
N LEU A 24 -1.20 -0.39 10.26
CA LEU A 24 -1.89 -1.29 11.20
C LEU A 24 -1.23 -2.67 11.32
N GLY A 25 -0.15 -2.93 10.58
CA GLY A 25 0.57 -4.21 10.60
C GLY A 25 -0.25 -5.39 10.03
N HIS A 26 0.00 -6.60 10.53
CA HIS A 26 -0.51 -7.86 9.96
C HIS A 26 -2.04 -7.91 9.73
N VAL A 27 -2.83 -7.32 10.63
CA VAL A 27 -4.30 -7.35 10.55
C VAL A 27 -4.86 -6.21 9.68
N GLY A 28 -4.01 -5.27 9.28
CA GLY A 28 -4.37 -4.05 8.55
C GLY A 28 -5.03 -4.30 7.21
N ILE A 29 -4.60 -5.32 6.46
CA ILE A 29 -5.15 -5.65 5.13
C ILE A 29 -6.64 -6.00 5.23
N VAL A 30 -6.99 -6.89 6.15
CA VAL A 30 -8.38 -7.35 6.34
C VAL A 30 -9.25 -6.22 6.88
N TYR A 31 -8.71 -5.40 7.78
CA TYR A 31 -9.43 -4.26 8.33
C TYR A 31 -9.71 -3.18 7.27
N ILE A 32 -8.67 -2.72 6.57
CA ILE A 32 -8.79 -1.64 5.58
C ILE A 32 -9.63 -2.05 4.38
N SER A 33 -9.54 -3.30 3.90
CA SER A 33 -10.40 -3.80 2.82
C SER A 33 -11.89 -3.72 3.19
N LYS A 34 -12.25 -4.04 4.44
CA LYS A 34 -13.63 -3.92 4.94
C LYS A 34 -14.08 -2.46 5.08
N VAL A 35 -13.21 -1.60 5.59
CA VAL A 35 -13.51 -0.17 5.81
C VAL A 35 -13.66 0.59 4.49
N LEU A 36 -12.72 0.39 3.56
CA LEU A 36 -12.67 1.10 2.26
C LEU A 36 -13.46 0.39 1.15
N LYS A 37 -14.00 -0.81 1.43
CA LYS A 37 -14.75 -1.64 0.47
C LYS A 37 -13.94 -1.90 -0.81
N CYS A 38 -12.67 -2.25 -0.65
CA CYS A 38 -11.77 -2.63 -1.74
C CYS A 38 -11.32 -4.08 -1.60
N ASP A 39 -10.83 -4.65 -2.70
CA ASP A 39 -10.33 -6.03 -2.71
C ASP A 39 -9.02 -6.11 -1.88
N PRO A 40 -8.92 -6.99 -0.87
CA PRO A 40 -7.69 -7.18 -0.12
C PRO A 40 -6.48 -7.51 -1.01
N LYS A 41 -6.67 -8.17 -2.16
CA LYS A 41 -5.60 -8.43 -3.15
C LYS A 41 -4.99 -7.15 -3.71
N THR A 42 -5.80 -6.08 -3.84
CA THR A 42 -5.33 -4.77 -4.29
C THR A 42 -4.35 -4.15 -3.29
N ILE A 43 -4.65 -4.31 -1.99
CA ILE A 43 -3.79 -3.86 -0.90
C ILE A 43 -2.52 -4.73 -0.85
N SER A 44 -2.67 -6.06 -0.82
CA SER A 44 -1.53 -7.00 -0.77
C SER A 44 -0.55 -6.79 -1.93
N ARG A 45 -1.05 -6.62 -3.15
CA ARG A 45 -0.20 -6.31 -4.31
C ARG A 45 0.51 -4.98 -4.17
N GLY A 46 -0.17 -3.96 -3.65
CA GLY A 46 0.45 -2.67 -3.41
C GLY A 46 1.54 -2.71 -2.34
N ILE A 47 1.42 -3.59 -1.32
CA ILE A 47 2.48 -3.81 -0.33
C ILE A 47 3.70 -4.43 -1.00
N TYR A 48 3.50 -5.50 -1.77
CA TYR A 48 4.59 -6.17 -2.50
C TYR A 48 5.34 -5.21 -3.44
N GLU A 49 4.60 -4.36 -4.17
CA GLU A 49 5.22 -3.36 -5.05
C GLU A 49 6.02 -2.31 -4.27
N LEU A 50 5.58 -1.91 -3.07
CA LEU A 50 6.36 -0.98 -2.23
C LEU A 50 7.61 -1.65 -1.66
N GLU A 51 7.51 -2.91 -1.24
CA GLU A 51 8.66 -3.69 -0.77
C GLU A 51 9.71 -3.85 -1.87
N ASP A 52 9.28 -4.16 -3.10
CA ASP A 52 10.15 -4.24 -4.28
C ASP A 52 10.80 -2.88 -4.63
N GLU A 53 10.03 -1.78 -4.59
CA GLU A 53 10.57 -0.42 -4.77
C GLU A 53 11.65 -0.07 -3.71
N VAL A 54 11.44 -0.48 -2.45
CA VAL A 54 12.41 -0.28 -1.35
C VAL A 54 13.65 -1.14 -1.54
N GLU A 55 13.50 -2.42 -1.90
CA GLU A 55 14.62 -3.32 -2.15
C GLU A 55 15.50 -2.84 -3.31
N LEU A 56 14.89 -2.32 -4.38
CA LEU A 56 15.58 -1.80 -5.55
C LEU A 56 16.34 -0.49 -5.22
N SER A 57 15.77 0.34 -4.35
CA SER A 57 16.41 1.57 -3.88
C SER A 57 17.63 1.27 -3.00
N ASN A 58 17.54 0.27 -2.12
CA ASN A 58 18.65 -0.11 -1.22
C ASN A 58 19.84 -0.75 -1.97
N LYS A 59 19.60 -1.46 -3.07
CA LYS A 59 20.69 -2.05 -3.88
C LYS A 59 21.55 -0.99 -4.60
N GLY A 60 20.98 0.14 -4.96
CA GLY A 60 21.69 1.23 -5.65
C GLY A 60 22.73 1.98 -4.79
N GLU A 61 22.68 1.82 -3.47
CA GLU A 61 23.64 2.44 -2.54
C GLU A 61 24.86 1.55 -2.26
N VAL A 62 24.76 0.24 -2.45
CA VAL A 62 25.82 -0.74 -2.14
C VAL A 62 26.90 -0.79 -3.24
N GLU A 63 26.58 -0.40 -4.48
CA GLU A 63 27.54 -0.43 -5.61
C GLU A 63 28.44 0.82 -5.72
N LYS A 64 28.39 1.76 -4.76
CA LYS A 64 29.22 2.97 -4.74
C LYS A 64 30.30 3.02 -3.65
N SER A 65 30.60 1.90 -2.97
CA SER A 65 31.70 1.82 -1.97
C SER A 65 32.90 1.04 -2.49
#